data_AF-A0A357TL28-F1
#
_entry.id   AF-A0A357TL28-F1
#
_cell.length_a   1.000
_cell.length_b   1.000
_cell.length_c   1.000
_cell.angle_alpha   90.00
_cell.angle_beta   90.00
_cell.angle_gamma   90.00
#
_symmetry.space_group_name_H-M   'P 1'
#
loop_
_entity.id
_entity.type
_entity.pdbx_description
1 polymer ?
#
loop_
_entity_poly.entity_id
_entity_poly.type
_entity_poly.pdbx_seq_one_letter_code
_entity_poly.pdbx_strand_id
1 'polypeptide(L)'
;IGAAPAMVEQRWQQICAKGANRPLGTARTPARPWRFLGGRKLPLFRAVPGPQTDAFTAVGQAAFVHGVYALTADCDRMACKLQGPQIETVDGSDIVSDGIVAGSVQVSANGQPIVMLADHQTTGGYAKIATVISADLSAMAQLRPGEKLAFQYVTAAQAVAGARAQAAVLDKIRERMK
;
A
#
# COMPACT_ATOMS: atom_id res chain seq x y z
N ILE A 1 18.57 -33.21 -29.06
CA ILE A 1 17.37 -33.03 -28.23
C ILE A 1 17.27 -34.27 -27.35
N GLY A 2 17.72 -34.22 -26.10
CA GLY A 2 17.82 -35.41 -25.26
C GLY A 2 18.77 -35.20 -24.09
N ALA A 3 18.38 -34.35 -23.14
CA ALA A 3 19.00 -34.45 -21.83
C ALA A 3 18.63 -35.83 -21.25
N ALA A 4 19.64 -36.62 -20.89
CA ALA A 4 19.43 -37.97 -20.39
C ALA A 4 18.48 -37.95 -19.17
N PRO A 5 17.47 -38.85 -19.09
CA PRO A 5 16.49 -38.86 -18.00
C PRO A 5 17.12 -38.92 -16.59
N ALA A 6 18.32 -39.49 -16.46
CA ALA A 6 19.10 -39.51 -15.23
C ALA A 6 19.52 -38.11 -14.73
N MET A 7 19.78 -37.16 -15.63
CA MET A 7 20.18 -35.80 -15.27
C MET A 7 19.00 -35.00 -14.71
N VAL A 8 17.79 -35.22 -15.25
CA VAL A 8 16.56 -34.61 -14.76
C VAL A 8 16.22 -35.15 -13.38
N GLU A 9 16.32 -36.47 -13.19
CA GLU A 9 16.04 -37.14 -11.91
C GLU A 9 17.04 -36.72 -10.83
N GLN A 10 18.35 -36.68 -11.11
CA GLN A 10 19.34 -36.18 -10.15
C GLN A 10 19.09 -34.73 -9.76
N ARG A 11 18.74 -33.88 -10.73
CA ARG A 11 18.44 -32.47 -10.47
C ARG A 11 17.15 -32.32 -9.65
N TRP A 12 16.16 -33.16 -9.90
CA TRP A 12 14.93 -33.22 -9.12
C TRP A 12 15.16 -33.70 -7.68
N GLN A 13 16.01 -34.70 -7.48
CA GLN A 13 16.41 -35.16 -6.15
C GLN A 13 17.17 -34.08 -5.38
N GLN A 14 18.03 -33.29 -6.04
CA GLN A 14 18.71 -32.15 -5.42
C GLN A 14 17.71 -31.05 -4.99
N ILE A 15 16.69 -30.75 -5.82
CA ILE A 15 15.63 -29.79 -5.49
C ILE A 15 14.80 -30.29 -4.29
N CYS A 16 14.44 -31.57 -4.29
CA CYS A 16 13.71 -32.20 -3.18
C CYS A 16 14.52 -32.22 -1.88
N ALA A 17 15.81 -32.60 -1.94
CA ALA A 17 16.70 -32.67 -0.79
C ALA A 17 16.97 -31.28 -0.16
N LYS A 18 17.00 -30.22 -0.96
CA LYS A 18 17.07 -28.83 -0.48
C LYS A 18 15.75 -28.31 0.10
N GLY A 19 14.67 -29.10 0.07
CA GLY A 19 13.34 -28.68 0.50
C GLY A 19 12.72 -27.58 -0.40
N ALA A 20 13.23 -27.45 -1.63
CA ALA A 20 12.74 -26.51 -2.63
C ALA A 20 11.52 -27.06 -3.39
N ASN A 21 11.29 -28.38 -3.35
CA ASN A 21 10.02 -29.01 -3.74
C ASN A 21 9.01 -29.06 -2.56
N ARG A 22 8.99 -28.03 -1.72
CA ARG A 22 7.80 -27.84 -0.89
C ARG A 22 6.69 -27.42 -1.85
N PRO A 23 5.47 -27.99 -1.76
CA PRO A 23 4.33 -27.39 -2.44
C PRO A 23 4.33 -25.91 -2.10
N LEU A 24 3.96 -25.04 -3.05
CA LEU A 24 3.76 -23.62 -2.80
C LEU A 24 2.79 -23.50 -1.62
N GLY A 25 3.34 -23.50 -0.41
CA GLY A 25 2.58 -23.29 0.79
C GLY A 25 1.96 -21.92 0.65
N THR A 26 0.79 -21.72 1.25
CA THR A 26 0.21 -20.40 1.36
C THR A 26 1.32 -19.45 1.80
N ALA A 27 1.75 -18.58 0.89
CA ALA A 27 2.71 -17.56 1.21
C ALA A 27 2.11 -16.87 2.44
N ARG A 28 2.78 -16.97 3.58
CA ARG A 28 2.41 -16.18 4.75
C ARG A 28 2.76 -14.75 4.35
N THR A 29 1.87 -14.12 3.59
CA THR A 29 1.90 -12.69 3.34
C THR A 29 2.08 -12.06 4.72
N PRO A 30 3.03 -11.14 4.92
CA PRO A 30 3.11 -10.42 6.17
C PRO A 30 1.69 -9.96 6.50
N ALA A 31 1.24 -10.20 7.74
CA ALA A 31 -0.13 -9.96 8.15
C ALA A 31 -0.44 -8.47 7.93
N ARG A 32 -0.97 -8.16 6.74
CA ARG A 32 -1.45 -6.82 6.42
C ARG A 32 -2.66 -6.59 7.30
N PRO A 33 -2.78 -5.41 7.91
CA PRO A 33 -3.90 -5.15 8.78
C PRO A 33 -5.20 -5.16 7.95
N TRP A 34 -6.28 -5.57 8.60
CA TRP A 34 -7.61 -5.58 8.03
C TRP A 34 -8.50 -4.73 8.90
N ARG A 35 -9.43 -3.99 8.28
CA ARG A 35 -10.55 -3.37 8.98
C ARG A 35 -11.77 -4.26 8.84
N PHE A 36 -12.42 -4.52 9.96
CA PHE A 36 -13.71 -5.20 10.00
C PHE A 36 -14.81 -4.17 10.22
N LEU A 37 -15.81 -4.18 9.34
CA LEU A 37 -17.01 -3.33 9.45
C LEU A 37 -18.23 -4.24 9.36
N GLY A 38 -18.76 -4.62 10.53
CA GLY A 38 -19.72 -5.72 10.62
C GLY A 38 -19.11 -7.01 10.05
N GLY A 39 -19.81 -7.66 9.12
CA GLY A 39 -19.31 -8.86 8.42
C GLY A 39 -18.31 -8.60 7.29
N ARG A 40 -17.95 -7.35 7.00
CA ARG A 40 -17.08 -7.00 5.86
C ARG A 40 -15.62 -6.91 6.29
N LYS A 41 -14.74 -7.51 5.50
CA LYS A 41 -13.28 -7.44 5.65
C LYS A 41 -12.69 -6.52 4.58
N LEU A 42 -12.08 -5.42 5.00
CA LEU A 42 -11.50 -4.41 4.10
C LEU A 42 -9.98 -4.36 4.30
N PRO A 43 -9.17 -4.29 3.23
CA PRO A 43 -7.76 -3.92 3.33
C PRO A 43 -7.61 -2.62 4.10
N LEU A 44 -6.74 -2.62 5.11
CA LEU A 44 -6.42 -1.43 5.91
C LEU A 44 -5.02 -0.95 5.55
N PHE A 45 -4.91 0.31 5.15
CA PHE A 45 -3.64 0.94 4.80
C PHE A 45 -3.21 1.90 5.91
N ARG A 46 -2.00 1.69 6.43
CA ARG A 46 -1.42 2.54 7.46
C ARG A 46 -0.79 3.77 6.83
N ALA A 47 -1.08 4.95 7.37
CA ALA A 47 -0.56 6.20 6.87
C ALA A 47 -0.07 7.10 8.02
N VAL A 48 1.04 7.80 7.81
CA VAL A 48 1.53 8.84 8.73
C VAL A 48 0.82 10.15 8.37
N PRO A 49 0.23 10.89 9.32
CA PRO A 49 -0.47 12.15 9.03
C PRO A 49 0.47 13.23 8.48
N GLY A 50 -0.09 14.13 7.67
CA GLY A 50 0.60 15.27 7.09
C GLY A 50 1.32 14.95 5.77
N PRO A 51 2.14 15.90 5.25
CA PRO A 51 2.68 17.07 5.96
C PRO A 51 1.73 18.27 6.13
N GLN A 52 0.64 18.38 5.36
CA GLN A 52 -0.28 19.52 5.44
C GLN A 52 -1.53 19.22 6.29
N THR A 53 -1.36 18.67 7.49
CA THR A 53 -2.51 18.32 8.35
C THR A 53 -3.41 19.53 8.64
N ASP A 54 -2.82 20.71 8.80
CA ASP A 54 -3.54 21.96 9.11
C ASP A 54 -4.40 22.48 7.94
N ALA A 55 -4.23 21.94 6.72
CA ALA A 55 -5.09 22.25 5.58
C ALA A 55 -6.46 21.55 5.65
N PHE A 56 -6.63 20.61 6.59
CA PHE A 56 -7.83 19.77 6.71
C PHE A 56 -8.56 20.01 8.02
N THR A 57 -9.88 20.09 7.96
CA THR A 57 -10.71 20.24 9.17
C THR A 57 -10.65 18.96 10.01
N ALA A 58 -11.03 19.05 11.29
CA ALA A 58 -11.16 17.87 12.14
C ALA A 58 -12.14 16.83 11.56
N VAL A 59 -13.19 17.30 10.87
CA VAL A 59 -14.16 16.44 10.16
C VAL A 59 -13.50 15.77 8.96
N GLY A 60 -12.70 16.48 8.16
CA GLY A 60 -11.96 15.91 7.04
C GLY A 60 -10.94 14.87 7.49
N GLN A 61 -10.19 15.14 8.55
CA GLN A 61 -9.25 14.19 9.15
C GLN A 61 -9.97 12.94 9.66
N ALA A 62 -11.12 13.09 10.33
CA ALA A 62 -11.96 11.97 10.75
C ALA A 62 -12.52 11.18 9.56
N ALA A 63 -12.99 11.86 8.50
CA ALA A 63 -13.50 11.24 7.30
C ALA A 63 -12.44 10.36 6.63
N PHE A 64 -11.19 10.82 6.57
CA PHE A 64 -10.07 10.03 6.02
C PHE A 64 -9.87 8.69 6.74
N VAL A 65 -9.86 8.70 8.08
CA VAL A 65 -9.59 7.46 8.84
C VAL A 65 -10.82 6.61 9.12
N HIS A 66 -12.03 7.17 9.14
CA HIS A 66 -13.27 6.42 9.39
C HIS A 66 -14.00 6.02 8.11
N GLY A 67 -13.72 6.72 7.01
CA GLY A 67 -14.29 6.47 5.71
C GLY A 67 -13.91 5.12 5.13
N VAL A 68 -14.81 4.63 4.27
CA VAL A 68 -14.53 3.51 3.36
C VAL A 68 -14.47 4.08 1.95
N TYR A 69 -13.35 3.84 1.29
CA TYR A 69 -13.07 4.35 -0.04
C TYR A 69 -13.07 3.22 -1.05
N ALA A 70 -13.57 3.46 -2.26
CA ALA A 70 -13.50 2.53 -3.38
C ALA A 70 -12.43 2.99 -4.38
N LEU A 71 -11.62 2.06 -4.89
CA LEU A 71 -10.73 2.35 -6.01
C LEU A 71 -11.56 2.67 -7.25
N THR A 72 -11.26 3.79 -7.91
CA THR A 72 -11.93 4.15 -9.17
C THR A 72 -11.32 3.40 -10.36
N ALA A 73 -11.99 3.44 -11.51
CA ALA A 73 -11.45 2.88 -12.76
C ALA A 73 -10.32 3.75 -13.35
N ASP A 74 -10.22 5.02 -12.92
CA ASP A 74 -9.19 5.96 -13.30
C ASP A 74 -7.97 5.78 -12.38
N CYS A 75 -7.31 4.63 -12.48
CA CYS A 75 -6.11 4.31 -11.71
C CYS A 75 -5.07 3.63 -12.58
N ASP A 76 -3.80 3.96 -12.34
CA ASP A 76 -2.66 3.45 -13.08
C ASP A 76 -1.42 3.36 -12.18
N ARG A 77 -0.22 3.26 -12.78
CA ARG A 77 1.04 3.22 -12.03
C ARG A 77 1.44 4.55 -11.41
N MET A 78 0.81 5.67 -11.79
CA MET A 78 1.04 6.98 -11.21
C MET A 78 0.23 7.17 -9.93
N ALA A 79 -1.05 6.76 -9.95
CA ALA A 79 -1.94 7.02 -8.83
C ALA A 79 -3.09 6.03 -8.65
N CYS A 80 -3.44 5.76 -7.39
CA CYS A 80 -4.72 5.20 -6.99
C CYS A 80 -5.70 6.34 -6.65
N LYS A 81 -6.60 6.67 -7.58
CA LYS A 81 -7.70 7.61 -7.33
C LYS A 81 -8.85 6.88 -6.65
N LEU A 82 -9.31 7.41 -5.53
CA LEU A 82 -10.31 6.78 -4.67
C LEU A 82 -11.58 7.62 -4.59
N GLN A 83 -12.73 6.96 -4.45
CA GLN A 83 -14.03 7.59 -4.25
C GLN A 83 -14.61 7.18 -2.90
N GLY A 84 -15.08 8.15 -2.11
CA GLY A 84 -15.69 7.91 -0.81
C GLY A 84 -16.20 9.18 -0.14
N PRO A 85 -16.30 9.20 1.21
CA PRO A 85 -16.62 10.39 1.97
C PRO A 85 -15.66 11.54 1.62
N GLN A 86 -16.21 12.74 1.45
CA GLN A 86 -15.40 13.91 1.15
C GLN A 86 -14.51 14.26 2.36
N ILE A 87 -13.24 14.51 2.06
CA ILE A 87 -12.26 15.02 3.01
C ILE A 87 -12.33 16.54 2.93
N GLU A 88 -12.89 17.14 3.97
CA GLU A 88 -13.07 18.58 4.07
C GLU A 88 -11.75 19.30 4.35
N THR A 89 -11.52 20.38 3.61
CA THR A 89 -10.37 21.28 3.73
C THR A 89 -10.80 22.60 4.36
N VAL A 90 -9.84 23.32 4.96
CA VAL A 90 -10.11 24.63 5.60
C VAL A 90 -10.29 25.70 4.53
N ASP A 91 -9.30 25.87 3.64
CA ASP A 91 -9.25 26.93 2.63
C ASP A 91 -9.11 26.36 1.19
N GLY A 92 -9.59 25.13 0.97
CA GLY A 92 -9.38 24.39 -0.27
C GLY A 92 -8.18 23.45 -0.22
N SER A 93 -8.03 22.63 -1.27
CA SER A 93 -6.96 21.63 -1.37
C SER A 93 -5.68 22.15 -2.02
N ASP A 94 -5.71 23.36 -2.57
CA ASP A 94 -4.62 23.88 -3.39
C ASP A 94 -3.55 24.53 -2.51
N ILE A 95 -2.29 24.19 -2.77
CA ILE A 95 -1.12 24.67 -2.06
C ILE A 95 -0.05 25.12 -3.05
N VAL A 96 0.92 25.89 -2.58
CA VAL A 96 2.17 26.09 -3.33
C VAL A 96 2.79 24.72 -3.62
N SER A 97 3.23 24.52 -4.85
CA SER A 97 3.81 23.25 -5.30
C SER A 97 4.87 22.74 -4.33
N ASP A 98 4.69 21.52 -3.87
CA ASP A 98 5.53 20.87 -2.87
C ASP A 98 5.94 19.46 -3.35
N GLY A 99 6.99 18.91 -2.74
CA GLY A 99 7.51 17.59 -3.05
C GLY A 99 6.49 16.48 -2.80
N ILE A 100 6.50 15.48 -3.66
CA ILE A 100 5.66 14.28 -3.55
C ILE A 100 6.56 13.06 -3.42
N VAL A 101 6.20 12.19 -2.48
CA VAL A 101 6.82 10.86 -2.30
C VAL A 101 5.79 9.75 -2.53
N ALA A 102 6.26 8.54 -2.84
CA ALA A 102 5.38 7.39 -3.01
C ALA A 102 4.59 7.15 -1.73
N GLY A 103 3.28 6.97 -1.88
CA GLY A 103 2.32 6.88 -0.78
C GLY A 103 1.73 8.20 -0.32
N SER A 104 2.18 9.36 -0.82
CA SER A 104 1.53 10.64 -0.53
C SER A 104 0.04 10.55 -0.88
N VAL A 105 -0.82 10.92 0.05
CA VAL A 105 -2.27 10.96 -0.13
C VAL A 105 -2.68 12.40 -0.38
N GLN A 106 -2.72 12.77 -1.66
CA GLN A 106 -3.25 14.07 -2.07
C GLN A 106 -4.77 14.07 -1.95
N VAL A 107 -5.36 15.22 -1.63
CA VAL A 107 -6.81 15.41 -1.69
C VAL A 107 -7.10 16.36 -2.84
N SER A 108 -7.92 15.93 -3.80
CA SER A 108 -8.34 16.78 -4.93
C SER A 108 -9.35 17.83 -4.51
N ALA A 109 -9.61 18.81 -5.39
CA ALA A 109 -10.58 19.89 -5.15
C ALA A 109 -12.01 19.42 -4.81
N ASN A 110 -12.40 18.20 -5.21
CA ASN A 110 -13.69 17.59 -4.87
C ASN A 110 -13.65 16.75 -3.56
N GLY A 111 -12.58 16.85 -2.77
CA GLY A 111 -12.41 16.18 -1.48
C GLY A 111 -12.09 14.69 -1.57
N GLN A 112 -11.64 14.19 -2.72
CA GLN A 112 -11.36 12.76 -2.92
C GLN A 112 -9.86 12.45 -2.75
N PRO A 113 -9.50 11.35 -2.06
CA PRO A 113 -8.11 11.00 -1.86
C PRO A 113 -7.49 10.35 -3.11
N ILE A 114 -6.25 10.71 -3.40
CA ILE A 114 -5.42 10.19 -4.48
C ILE A 114 -4.09 9.74 -3.88
N VAL A 115 -3.82 8.43 -3.91
CA VAL A 115 -2.57 7.88 -3.38
C VAL A 115 -1.54 7.76 -4.49
N MET A 116 -0.39 8.40 -4.31
CA MET A 116 0.71 8.43 -5.28
C MET A 116 1.47 7.10 -5.31
N LEU A 117 1.69 6.54 -6.50
CA LEU A 117 2.35 5.24 -6.73
C LEU A 117 3.70 5.40 -7.44
N ALA A 118 4.33 4.29 -7.83
CA ALA A 118 5.73 4.25 -8.27
C ALA A 118 6.11 5.25 -9.38
N ASP A 119 5.18 5.58 -10.28
CA ASP A 119 5.43 6.45 -11.42
C ASP A 119 4.88 7.89 -11.20
N HIS A 120 4.59 8.26 -9.94
CA HIS A 120 4.05 9.57 -9.60
C HIS A 120 5.00 10.71 -10.00
N GLN A 121 4.42 11.88 -10.29
CA GLN A 121 5.14 13.13 -10.49
C GLN A 121 5.93 13.58 -9.25
N THR A 122 7.05 14.29 -9.42
CA THR A 122 7.93 14.68 -8.31
C THR A 122 7.37 15.83 -7.45
N THR A 123 6.54 16.69 -8.03
CA THR A 123 5.95 17.86 -7.36
C THR A 123 4.47 18.00 -7.71
N GLY A 124 3.69 18.67 -6.86
CA GLY A 124 2.30 19.00 -7.18
C GLY A 124 1.68 19.96 -6.18
N GLY A 125 0.54 20.54 -6.57
CA GLY A 125 -0.13 21.62 -5.85
C GLY A 125 -1.31 21.19 -4.98
N TYR A 126 -1.48 19.90 -4.69
CA TYR A 126 -2.55 19.44 -3.79
C TYR A 126 -2.01 19.10 -2.40
N ALA A 127 -2.73 19.56 -1.37
CA ALA A 127 -2.48 19.27 0.03
C ALA A 127 -2.50 17.76 0.28
N LYS A 128 -1.55 17.31 1.11
CA LYS A 128 -1.40 15.90 1.47
C LYS A 128 -1.86 15.69 2.90
N ILE A 129 -2.93 14.92 3.06
CA ILE A 129 -3.50 14.61 4.38
C ILE A 129 -2.67 13.58 5.14
N ALA A 130 -1.99 12.70 4.42
CA ALA A 130 -1.18 11.62 4.98
C ALA A 130 -0.18 11.08 3.95
N THR A 131 0.72 10.20 4.42
CA THR A 131 1.61 9.38 3.60
C THR A 131 1.45 7.91 3.98
N VAL A 132 0.94 7.09 3.06
CA VAL A 132 0.86 5.64 3.21
C VAL A 132 2.26 5.05 3.34
N ILE A 133 2.44 4.16 4.32
CA ILE A 133 3.77 3.58 4.59
C ILE A 133 4.20 2.64 3.46
N SER A 134 5.50 2.60 3.19
CA SER A 134 6.09 1.77 2.12
C SER A 134 5.74 0.28 2.22
N ALA A 135 5.61 -0.23 3.45
CA ALA A 135 5.24 -1.62 3.70
C ALA A 135 3.86 -2.01 3.15
N ASP A 136 2.95 -1.04 3.01
CA ASP A 136 1.57 -1.27 2.59
C ASP A 136 1.34 -0.96 1.10
N LEU A 137 2.19 -0.15 0.45
CA LEU A 137 2.01 0.30 -0.96
C LEU A 137 1.88 -0.84 -1.96
N SER A 138 2.65 -1.92 -1.79
CA SER A 138 2.57 -3.07 -2.68
C SER A 138 1.20 -3.77 -2.69
N ALA A 139 0.41 -3.71 -1.61
CA ALA A 139 -0.97 -4.22 -1.64
C ALA A 139 -1.90 -3.28 -2.36
N MET A 140 -1.64 -1.98 -2.31
CA MET A 140 -2.50 -1.00 -2.96
C MET A 140 -2.48 -1.22 -4.47
N ALA A 141 -1.31 -1.52 -5.03
CA ALA A 141 -1.13 -1.89 -6.43
C ALA A 141 -1.80 -3.24 -6.82
N GLN A 142 -2.32 -4.02 -5.86
CA GLN A 142 -3.07 -5.26 -6.12
C GLN A 142 -4.59 -5.04 -6.09
N LEU A 143 -5.05 -3.84 -5.73
CA LEU A 143 -6.47 -3.53 -5.71
C LEU A 143 -7.05 -3.49 -7.13
N ARG A 144 -8.32 -3.86 -7.24
CA ARG A 144 -9.09 -3.76 -8.48
C ARG A 144 -10.09 -2.60 -8.42
N PRO A 145 -10.42 -1.95 -9.55
CA PRO A 145 -11.49 -0.96 -9.58
C PRO A 145 -12.77 -1.49 -8.92
N GLY A 146 -13.38 -0.67 -8.06
CA GLY A 146 -14.53 -1.02 -7.24
C GLY A 146 -14.21 -1.69 -5.89
N GLU A 147 -12.99 -2.19 -5.67
CA GLU A 147 -12.59 -2.73 -4.37
C GLU A 147 -12.53 -1.62 -3.32
N LYS A 148 -12.99 -1.98 -2.12
CA LYS A 148 -13.10 -1.06 -1.00
C LYS A 148 -11.94 -1.22 -0.03
N LEU A 149 -11.45 -0.11 0.50
CA LEU A 149 -10.35 -0.03 1.45
C LEU A 149 -10.65 0.97 2.56
N ALA A 150 -9.81 0.95 3.59
CA ALA A 150 -9.83 1.92 4.66
C ALA A 150 -8.40 2.37 5.03
N PHE A 151 -8.30 3.49 5.73
CA PHE A 151 -7.04 4.03 6.25
C PHE A 151 -6.98 4.02 7.77
N GLN A 152 -5.77 4.00 8.31
CA GLN A 152 -5.50 4.21 9.73
C GLN A 152 -4.25 5.06 9.90
N TYR A 153 -4.33 6.07 10.78
CA TYR A 153 -3.13 6.80 11.18
C TYR A 153 -2.19 5.93 12.01
N VAL A 154 -0.91 6.04 11.70
CA VAL A 154 0.19 5.49 12.48
C VAL A 154 1.25 6.54 12.72
N THR A 155 2.02 6.35 13.79
CA THR A 155 3.19 7.18 14.08
C THR A 155 4.33 6.86 13.10
N ALA A 156 5.25 7.81 12.93
CA ALA A 156 6.49 7.56 12.18
C ALA A 156 7.29 6.37 12.74
N ALA A 157 7.32 6.20 14.07
CA ALA A 157 7.97 5.06 14.70
C ALA A 157 7.33 3.71 14.31
N GLN A 158 5.99 3.64 14.26
CA GLN A 158 5.27 2.46 13.78
C GLN A 158 5.51 2.22 12.27
N ALA A 159 5.61 3.27 11.46
CA ALA A 159 5.96 3.16 10.05
C ALA A 159 7.36 2.55 9.84
N VAL A 160 8.36 3.04 10.59
CA VAL A 160 9.73 2.49 10.58
C VAL A 160 9.76 1.03 11.04
N ALA A 161 9.01 0.69 12.10
CA ALA A 161 8.88 -0.70 12.54
C ALA A 161 8.27 -1.60 11.45
N GLY A 162 7.26 -1.10 10.73
CA GLY A 162 6.66 -1.78 9.58
C GLY A 162 7.67 -2.04 8.45
N ALA A 163 8.47 -1.03 8.10
CA ALA A 163 9.51 -1.17 7.07
C ALA A 163 10.59 -2.20 7.48
N ARG A 164 11.05 -2.16 8.74
CA ARG A 164 12.03 -3.14 9.27
C ARG A 164 11.47 -4.57 9.27
N ALA A 165 10.19 -4.73 9.64
CA ALA A 165 9.53 -6.04 9.61
C ALA A 165 9.44 -6.60 8.18
N GLN A 166 9.15 -5.74 7.19
CA GLN A 166 9.14 -6.14 5.78
C GLN A 166 10.54 -6.53 5.30
N ALA A 167 11.57 -5.73 5.62
CA ALA A 167 12.96 -6.03 5.26
C ALA A 167 13.39 -7.39 5.81
N ALA A 168 13.10 -7.68 7.09
CA ALA A 168 13.41 -8.96 7.72
C ALA A 168 12.73 -10.16 7.03
N VAL A 169 11.53 -9.98 6.45
CA VAL A 169 10.87 -11.03 5.64
C VAL A 169 11.61 -11.24 4.33
N LEU A 170 12.01 -10.17 3.65
CA LEU A 170 12.76 -10.25 2.39
C LEU A 170 14.14 -10.88 2.59
N ASP A 171 14.82 -10.56 3.69
CA ASP A 171 16.11 -11.17 4.03
C ASP A 171 15.99 -12.68 4.25
N LYS A 172 14.95 -13.13 4.97
CA LYS A 172 14.67 -14.58 5.12
C LYS A 172 14.40 -15.28 3.78
N ILE A 173 13.72 -14.61 2.86
CA ILE A 173 13.51 -15.15 1.50
C ILE A 173 14.85 -15.24 0.77
N ARG A 174 15.65 -14.18 0.80
CA ARG A 174 16.98 -14.14 0.20
C ARG A 174 17.90 -15.23 0.75
N GLU A 175 17.89 -15.47 2.05
CA GLU A 175 18.67 -16.54 2.69
C GLU A 175 18.24 -17.93 2.23
N ARG A 176 16.94 -18.17 2.03
CA ARG A 176 16.42 -19.44 1.52
C ARG A 176 16.75 -19.70 0.04
N MET A 177 17.04 -18.65 -0.71
CA MET A 177 17.40 -18.75 -2.13
C MET A 177 18.91 -18.99 -2.35
N LYS A 178 19.73 -18.85 -1.31
CA LYS A 178 21.15 -19.24 -1.32
C LYS A 178 21.27 -20.75 -1.11
#